data_AF-A0A8J6VMR0-F1
#
_entry.id   AF-A0A8J6VMR0-F1
#
_cell.length_a   1.000
_cell.length_b   1.000
_cell.length_c   1.000
_cell.angle_alpha   90.00
_cell.angle_beta   90.00
_cell.angle_gamma   90.00
#
_symmetry.space_group_name_H-M   'P 1'
#
loop_
_entity.id
_entity.type
_entity.pdbx_description
1 polymer ?
#
loop_
_entity_poly.entity_id
_entity_poly.type
_entity_poly.pdbx_seq_one_letter_code
_entity_poly.pdbx_strand_id
1 'polypeptide(L)'
;MFLDLLLTPITAPISGIAWVGNKVLEQANAALDDKENLSKQLLALQLAFDMGEIPEEEFEIQEEELLLAIQALEDEVRAAEQELE
;
A
#
# COMPACT_ATOMS: atom_id res chain seq x y z
N MET A 1 29.78 13.30 23.20
CA MET A 1 31.14 13.11 23.76
C MET A 1 32.05 12.62 22.62
N PHE A 2 33.37 12.79 22.68
CA PHE A 2 34.26 12.40 21.56
C PHE A 2 34.27 10.87 21.28
N LEU A 3 33.88 10.06 22.27
CA LEU A 3 33.78 8.60 22.15
C LEU A 3 32.64 8.14 21.22
N ASP A 4 31.57 8.93 21.07
CA ASP A 4 30.44 8.59 20.20
C ASP A 4 30.87 8.55 18.72
N LEU A 5 31.81 9.41 18.34
CA LEU A 5 32.37 9.50 16.98
C LEU A 5 33.30 8.32 16.63
N LEU A 6 33.76 7.54 17.62
CA LEU A 6 34.59 6.35 17.39
C LEU A 6 33.75 5.10 17.12
N LEU A 7 32.50 5.09 17.60
CA LEU A 7 31.56 3.97 17.42
C LEU A 7 30.68 4.14 16.16
N THR A 8 30.55 5.37 15.63
CA THR A 8 29.78 5.67 14.41
C THR A 8 30.10 4.80 13.19
N PRO A 9 31.36 4.46 12.83
CA PRO A 9 31.58 3.60 11.65
C PRO A 9 31.03 2.18 11.81
N ILE A 10 30.82 1.73 13.05
CA ILE A 10 30.31 0.39 13.37
C ILE A 10 28.79 0.40 13.53
N THR A 11 28.24 1.45 14.14
CA THR A 11 26.79 1.56 14.40
C THR A 11 26.01 2.18 13.23
N ALA A 12 26.64 3.04 12.42
CA ALA A 12 25.98 3.69 11.28
C ALA A 12 25.42 2.71 10.23
N PRO A 13 26.10 1.60 9.85
CA PRO A 13 25.54 0.62 8.94
C PRO A 13 24.27 -0.05 9.50
N ILE A 14 24.27 -0.39 10.79
CA ILE A 14 23.15 -1.06 11.47
C ILE A 14 21.95 -0.10 11.58
N SER A 15 22.21 1.17 11.92
CA SER A 15 21.18 2.21 11.94
C SER A 15 20.62 2.51 10.55
N GLY A 16 21.44 2.41 9.49
CA GLY A 16 20.99 2.54 8.11
C GLY A 16 20.02 1.43 7.70
N ILE A 17 20.34 0.17 8.00
CA ILE A 17 19.46 -0.99 7.72
C ILE A 17 18.13 -0.87 8.49
N ALA A 18 18.17 -0.47 9.77
CA ALA A 18 16.97 -0.28 10.57
C ALA A 18 16.07 0.85 10.02
N TRP A 19 16.66 1.94 9.50
CA TRP A 19 15.92 3.03 8.86
C TRP A 19 15.24 2.58 7.55
N VAL A 20 15.93 1.82 6.71
CA VAL A 20 15.34 1.24 5.48
C VAL A 20 14.21 0.27 5.84
N GLY A 21 14.42 -0.65 6.78
CA GLY A 21 13.39 -1.59 7.22
C GLY A 21 12.14 -0.92 7.79
N ASN A 22 12.31 0.14 8.59
CA ASN A 22 11.18 0.93 9.08
C ASN A 22 10.44 1.65 7.95
N LYS A 23 11.15 2.17 6.95
CA LYS A 23 10.52 2.84 5.79
C LYS A 23 9.72 1.86 4.92
N VAL A 24 10.27 0.68 4.67
CA VAL A 24 9.57 -0.39 3.93
C VAL A 24 8.31 -0.83 4.70
N LEU A 25 8.40 -1.00 6.01
CA LEU A 25 7.26 -1.39 6.85
C LEU A 25 6.17 -0.31 6.91
N GLU A 26 6.56 0.97 7.00
CA GLU A 26 5.63 2.11 6.96
C GLU A 26 4.85 2.15 5.63
N GLN A 27 5.54 1.94 4.50
CA GLN A 27 4.91 1.91 3.18
C GLN A 27 4.01 0.67 2.99
N ALA A 28 4.45 -0.50 3.44
CA ALA A 28 3.66 -1.72 3.35
C ALA A 28 2.34 -1.61 4.14
N ASN A 29 2.36 -1.03 5.33
CA ASN A 29 1.13 -0.82 6.12
C ASN A 29 0.17 0.16 5.43
N ALA A 30 0.69 1.27 4.90
CA ALA A 30 -0.14 2.25 4.18
C ALA A 30 -0.81 1.63 2.94
N ALA A 31 -0.06 0.87 2.14
CA ALA A 31 -0.61 0.18 0.97
C ALA A 31 -1.66 -0.89 1.35
N LEU A 32 -1.48 -1.61 2.46
CA LEU A 32 -2.48 -2.55 2.95
C LEU A 32 -3.78 -1.85 3.36
N ASP A 33 -3.69 -0.72 4.07
CA ASP A 33 -4.84 0.09 4.46
C ASP A 33 -5.60 0.62 3.22
N ASP A 34 -4.87 1.11 2.21
CA ASP A 34 -5.46 1.61 0.96
C ASP A 34 -6.19 0.51 0.18
N LYS A 35 -5.59 -0.69 0.08
CA LYS A 35 -6.23 -1.85 -0.54
C LYS A 35 -7.51 -2.26 0.18
N GLU A 36 -7.49 -2.29 1.51
CA GLU A 36 -8.66 -2.64 2.32
C GLU A 36 -9.78 -1.61 2.11
N ASN A 37 -9.45 -0.32 2.04
CA ASN A 37 -10.41 0.74 1.77
C ASN A 37 -11.05 0.64 0.39
N LEU A 38 -10.28 0.35 -0.66
CA LEU A 38 -10.82 0.12 -2.01
C LEU A 38 -11.73 -1.12 -2.05
N SER A 39 -11.32 -2.20 -1.37
CA SER A 39 -12.13 -3.42 -1.29
C SER A 39 -13.47 -3.20 -0.58
N LYS A 40 -13.49 -2.37 0.48
CA LYS A 40 -14.72 -1.94 1.17
C LYS A 40 -15.62 -1.09 0.27
N GLN A 41 -15.04 -0.19 -0.52
CA GLN A 41 -15.79 0.62 -1.49
C GLN A 41 -16.44 -0.24 -2.55
N LEU A 42 -15.72 -1.22 -3.10
CA LEU A 42 -16.26 -2.15 -4.09
C LEU A 42 -17.43 -2.97 -3.51
N LEU A 43 -17.29 -3.48 -2.28
CA LEU A 43 -18.38 -4.18 -1.61
C LEU A 43 -19.62 -3.27 -1.39
N ALA A 44 -19.40 -2.02 -0.98
CA ALA A 44 -20.50 -1.06 -0.80
C ALA A 44 -21.20 -0.75 -2.13
N LEU A 45 -20.44 -0.58 -3.22
CA LEU A 45 -20.96 -0.38 -4.56
C LEU A 45 -21.82 -1.57 -5.02
N GLN A 46 -21.34 -2.79 -4.80
CA GLN A 46 -22.07 -4.02 -5.15
C GLN A 46 -23.37 -4.16 -4.36
N LEU A 47 -23.36 -3.83 -3.06
CA LEU A 47 -24.58 -3.79 -2.25
C LEU A 47 -25.58 -2.74 -2.74
N ALA A 48 -25.12 -1.56 -3.15
CA ALA A 48 -25.98 -0.52 -3.71
C ALA A 48 -26.64 -0.98 -5.02
N PHE A 49 -25.89 -1.66 -5.89
CA PHE A 49 -26.42 -2.27 -7.11
C PHE A 49 -27.43 -3.37 -6.81
N ASP A 50 -27.12 -4.30 -5.89
CA ASP A 50 -28.00 -5.40 -5.48
C ASP A 50 -29.33 -4.90 -4.88
N MET A 51 -29.31 -3.75 -4.20
CA MET A 51 -30.50 -3.09 -3.67
C MET A 51 -31.27 -2.28 -4.73
N GLY A 52 -30.74 -2.15 -5.94
CA GLY A 52 -31.32 -1.34 -7.03
C GLY A 52 -31.22 0.17 -6.80
N GLU A 53 -30.27 0.61 -5.96
CA GLU A 53 -30.02 2.04 -5.70
C GLU A 53 -29.30 2.72 -6.86
N ILE A 54 -28.52 1.96 -7.63
CA ILE A 54 -27.79 2.42 -8.82
C ILE A 54 -28.11 1.53 -10.04
N PRO A 55 -28.10 2.09 -11.26
CA PRO A 55 -28.28 1.32 -12.48
C PRO A 55 -26.99 0.54 -12.84
N GLU A 56 -27.15 -0.53 -13.63
CA GLU A 56 -26.05 -1.40 -14.08
C GLU A 56 -24.92 -0.64 -14.77
N GLU A 57 -25.24 0.28 -15.68
CA GLU A 57 -24.24 1.09 -16.39
C GLU A 57 -23.37 1.93 -15.44
N GLU A 58 -23.97 2.48 -14.37
CA GLU A 58 -23.24 3.25 -13.36
C GLU A 58 -22.41 2.34 -12.44
N PHE A 59 -22.93 1.16 -12.12
CA PHE A 59 -22.21 0.13 -11.37
C PHE A 59 -20.96 -0.33 -12.13
N GLU A 60 -21.09 -0.69 -13.41
CA GLU A 60 -19.99 -1.21 -14.24
C GLU A 60 -18.84 -0.19 -14.36
N ILE A 61 -19.16 1.09 -14.59
CA ILE A 61 -18.15 2.15 -14.69
C ILE A 61 -17.37 2.29 -13.36
N GLN A 62 -18.09 2.37 -12.24
CA GLN A 62 -17.45 2.54 -10.93
C GLN A 62 -16.70 1.29 -10.47
N GLU A 63 -17.21 0.09 -10.80
CA GLU A 63 -16.55 -1.18 -10.54
C GLU A 63 -15.22 -1.26 -11.29
N GLU A 64 -15.20 -0.92 -12.59
CA GLU A 64 -13.98 -0.91 -13.39
C GLU A 64 -12.93 0.06 -12.81
N GLU A 65 -13.34 1.27 -12.43
CA GLU A 65 -12.45 2.26 -11.81
C GLU A 65 -11.82 1.75 -10.51
N LEU A 66 -12.62 1.12 -9.63
CA LEU A 66 -12.13 0.57 -8.37
C LEU A 66 -11.20 -0.64 -8.59
N LEU A 67 -11.53 -1.52 -9.54
CA LEU A 67 -10.70 -2.67 -9.88
C LEU A 67 -9.35 -2.25 -10.46
N LEU A 68 -9.33 -1.23 -11.34
CA LEU A 68 -8.10 -0.66 -11.88
C LEU A 68 -7.24 -0.02 -10.77
N ALA A 69 -7.86 0.66 -9.80
CA ALA A 69 -7.14 1.23 -8.66
C ALA A 69 -6.51 0.14 -7.78
N ILE A 70 -7.23 -0.96 -7.51
CA ILE A 70 -6.70 -2.11 -6.77
C ILE A 70 -5.52 -2.72 -7.52
N GLN A 71 -5.65 -2.92 -8.84
CA GLN A 71 -4.58 -3.49 -9.66
C GLN A 71 -3.33 -2.62 -9.64
N ALA A 72 -3.47 -1.29 -9.78
CA ALA A 72 -2.35 -0.36 -9.72
C ALA A 72 -1.59 -0.48 -8.40
N LEU A 73 -2.32 -0.55 -7.28
CA LEU A 73 -1.72 -0.71 -5.95
C LEU A 73 -0.97 -2.04 -5.81
N GLU A 74 -1.53 -3.14 -6.33
CA GLU A 74 -0.89 -4.44 -6.33
C GLU A 74 0.39 -4.48 -7.18
N ASP A 75 0.38 -3.80 -8.32
CA ASP A 75 1.54 -3.69 -9.21
C ASP A 75 2.64 -2.84 -8.57
N GLU A 76 2.29 -1.76 -7.84
CA GLU A 76 3.25 -0.97 -7.04
C GLU A 76 3.91 -1.79 -5.94
N VAL A 77 3.12 -2.56 -5.18
CA VAL A 77 3.64 -3.46 -4.14
C VAL A 77 4.58 -4.50 -4.75
N ARG A 78 4.18 -5.13 -5.86
CA ARG A 78 5.00 -6.12 -6.55
C ARG A 78 6.31 -5.53 -7.07
N ALA A 79 6.27 -4.31 -7.62
CA ALA A 79 7.47 -3.63 -8.09
C ALA A 79 8.42 -3.31 -6.93
N ALA A 80 7.89 -2.83 -5.80
CA ALA A 80 8.69 -2.56 -4.59
C ALA A 80 9.34 -3.84 -4.02
N GLU A 81 8.63 -4.98 -4.04
CA GLU A 81 9.20 -6.27 -3.65
C GLU A 81 10.36 -6.70 -4.57
N GLN A 82 10.22 -6.49 -5.88
CA GLN A 82 11.27 -6.82 -6.86
C GLN A 82 12.51 -5.93 -6.75
N GLU A 83 12.37 -4.66 -6.32
CA GLU A 83 13.51 -3.78 -6.08
C GLU A 83 14.33 -4.16 -4.84
N LEU A 84 13.75 -4.96 -3.94
CA LEU A 84 14.39 -5.41 -2.70
C LEU A 84 15.14 -6.76 -2.84
N GLU A 85 14.89 -7.54 -3.89
CA GLU A 85 15.63 -8.77 -4.25
C GLU A 85 16.93 -8.47 -5.04
#